data_AF-A0A6C0Y0V6-F1
#
_entry.id   AF-A0A6C0Y0V6-F1
#
_cell.length_a   1.000
_cell.length_b   1.000
_cell.length_c   1.000
_cell.angle_alpha   90.00
_cell.angle_beta   90.00
_cell.angle_gamma   90.00
#
_symmetry.space_group_name_H-M   'P 1'
#
loop_
_entity.id
_entity.type
_entity.pdbx_description
1 polymer ?
#
loop_
_entity_poly.entity_id
_entity_poly.type
_entity_poly.pdbx_seq_one_letter_code
_entity_poly.pdbx_strand_id
1 'polypeptide(L)'
;MILDRKLQLELLEKMSSTYPNLYDFNKEYKHGTSEYDTAVANLYYLMQHNLVQPCSVEVSSAIGAKGIKSFQFGEPTINQNGIDFLADDGGLSAILGVVTIKIDPEQYRQILITRVQESNLPIEQKHQAVAVLQSLSYENIKHLSTKFVDLGWDNLGSLMHLIQNIPT
;
A
#
# COMPACT_ATOMS: atom_id res chain seq x y z
N MET A 1 15.32 -10.73 -19.70
CA MET A 1 15.21 -10.27 -18.30
C MET A 1 15.08 -11.53 -17.43
N ILE A 2 15.81 -11.64 -16.32
CA ILE A 2 15.78 -12.85 -15.46
C ILE A 2 14.49 -12.91 -14.61
N LEU A 3 13.86 -11.75 -14.37
CA LEU A 3 12.60 -11.66 -13.64
C LEU A 3 11.43 -12.04 -14.55
N ASP A 4 10.58 -12.93 -14.05
CA ASP A 4 9.40 -13.45 -14.72
C ASP A 4 8.19 -13.40 -13.76
N ARG A 5 7.13 -12.68 -14.16
CA ARG A 5 5.92 -12.51 -13.36
C ARG A 5 5.14 -13.82 -13.17
N LYS A 6 5.16 -14.72 -14.15
CA LYS A 6 4.47 -16.02 -14.03
C LYS A 6 5.19 -16.90 -13.01
N LEU A 7 6.51 -16.93 -13.08
CA LEU A 7 7.32 -17.67 -12.11
C LEU A 7 7.17 -17.10 -10.69
N GLN A 8 7.13 -15.78 -10.54
CA GLN A 8 6.90 -15.16 -9.23
C GLN A 8 5.56 -15.56 -8.62
N LEU A 9 4.50 -15.55 -9.41
CA LEU A 9 3.18 -16.01 -8.97
C LEU A 9 3.22 -17.50 -8.58
N GLU A 10 3.82 -18.34 -9.42
CA GLU A 10 3.97 -19.77 -9.16
C GLU A 10 4.73 -20.05 -7.85
N LEU A 11 5.82 -19.33 -7.58
CA LEU A 11 6.58 -19.46 -6.33
C LEU A 11 5.71 -19.08 -5.12
N LEU A 12 4.95 -17.98 -5.20
CA LEU A 12 4.04 -17.55 -4.14
C LEU A 12 2.93 -18.59 -3.89
N GLU A 13 2.29 -19.09 -4.94
CA GLU A 13 1.24 -20.12 -4.84
C GLU A 13 1.77 -21.41 -4.19
N LYS A 14 2.96 -21.85 -4.56
CA LYS A 14 3.62 -23.02 -3.95
C LYS A 14 3.88 -22.81 -2.46
N MET A 15 4.47 -21.68 -2.07
CA MET A 15 4.67 -21.35 -0.65
C MET A 15 3.37 -21.18 0.12
N SER A 16 2.31 -20.68 -0.53
CA SER A 16 0.97 -20.55 0.06
C SER A 16 0.36 -21.91 0.39
N SER A 17 0.56 -22.92 -0.47
CA SER A 17 0.03 -24.27 -0.26
C SER A 17 0.55 -24.97 1.01
N THR A 18 1.72 -24.57 1.51
CA THR A 18 2.36 -25.13 2.71
C THR A 18 2.33 -24.21 3.92
N TYR A 19 1.81 -22.99 3.78
CA TYR A 19 1.77 -21.99 4.85
C TYR A 19 1.11 -22.56 6.12
N PRO A 20 1.68 -22.34 7.33
CA PRO A 20 2.82 -21.46 7.65
C PRO A 20 4.20 -22.11 7.54
N ASN A 21 4.29 -23.33 6.99
CA ASN A 21 5.56 -24.04 6.85
C ASN A 21 6.31 -23.61 5.57
N LEU A 22 7.62 -23.84 5.57
CA LEU A 22 8.48 -23.60 4.41
C LEU A 22 8.14 -24.53 3.24
N TYR A 23 8.37 -24.05 2.03
CA TYR A 23 8.33 -24.84 0.81
C TYR A 23 9.75 -25.14 0.32
N ASP A 24 10.06 -26.42 0.12
CA ASP A 24 11.40 -26.84 -0.30
C ASP A 24 11.55 -26.84 -1.83
N PHE A 25 11.97 -25.69 -2.37
CA PHE A 25 12.22 -25.51 -3.81
C PHE A 25 13.41 -26.31 -4.35
N ASN A 26 14.31 -26.84 -3.50
CA ASN A 26 15.45 -27.64 -3.98
C ASN A 26 15.02 -28.98 -4.60
N LYS A 27 13.78 -29.43 -4.33
CA LYS A 27 13.19 -30.63 -4.95
C LYS A 27 12.86 -30.43 -6.43
N GLU A 28 12.59 -29.19 -6.83
CA GLU A 28 12.15 -28.84 -8.18
C GLU A 28 13.26 -28.17 -8.99
N TYR A 29 14.06 -27.34 -8.33
CA TYR A 29 15.16 -26.60 -8.93
C TYR A 29 16.49 -27.19 -8.49
N LYS A 30 17.23 -27.75 -9.44
CA LYS A 30 18.53 -28.37 -9.16
C LYS A 30 19.62 -27.32 -9.05
N HIS A 31 20.36 -27.32 -7.95
CA HIS A 31 21.47 -26.40 -7.75
C HIS A 31 22.49 -26.45 -8.92
N GLY A 32 22.94 -25.28 -9.36
CA GLY A 32 23.90 -25.14 -10.46
C GLY A 32 23.29 -25.12 -11.87
N THR A 33 21.97 -25.15 -12.02
CA THR A 33 21.31 -24.95 -13.33
C THR A 33 20.84 -23.50 -13.52
N SER A 34 20.60 -23.12 -14.78
CA SER A 34 20.04 -21.81 -15.13
C SER A 34 18.65 -21.58 -14.52
N GLU A 35 17.85 -22.63 -14.41
CA GLU A 35 16.49 -22.57 -13.84
C GLU A 35 16.56 -22.28 -12.35
N TYR A 36 17.52 -22.88 -11.63
CA TYR A 36 17.77 -22.60 -10.22
C TYR A 36 18.15 -21.14 -9.99
N ASP A 37 19.13 -20.64 -10.74
CA ASP A 37 19.58 -19.24 -10.62
C ASP A 37 18.43 -18.26 -10.92
N THR A 38 17.58 -18.61 -11.89
CA THR A 38 16.38 -17.82 -12.26
C THR A 38 15.34 -17.84 -11.13
N ALA A 39 15.06 -19.00 -10.54
CA ALA A 39 14.09 -19.13 -9.47
C ALA A 39 14.56 -18.40 -8.19
N VAL A 40 15.85 -18.51 -7.84
CA VAL A 40 16.44 -17.77 -6.70
C VAL A 40 16.37 -16.25 -6.93
N ALA A 41 16.67 -15.77 -8.15
CA ALA A 41 16.58 -14.35 -8.46
C ALA A 41 15.15 -13.80 -8.35
N ASN A 42 14.15 -14.58 -8.78
CA ASN A 42 12.74 -14.21 -8.65
C ASN A 42 12.26 -14.24 -7.19
N LEU A 43 12.68 -15.24 -6.40
CA LEU A 43 12.38 -15.29 -4.98
C LEU A 43 13.04 -14.13 -4.22
N TYR A 44 14.28 -13.77 -4.57
CA TYR A 44 14.97 -12.63 -3.99
C TYR A 44 14.23 -11.31 -4.29
N TYR A 45 13.70 -11.17 -5.50
CA TYR A 45 12.87 -10.02 -5.85
C TYR A 45 11.58 -9.97 -5.00
N LEU A 46 10.89 -11.10 -4.81
CA LEU A 46 9.72 -11.19 -3.93
C LEU A 46 10.05 -10.82 -2.48
N MET A 47 11.24 -11.21 -2.01
CA MET A 47 11.75 -10.87 -0.68
C MET A 47 12.01 -9.36 -0.54
N GLN A 48 12.57 -8.71 -1.56
CA GLN A 48 12.78 -7.26 -1.59
C GLN A 48 11.48 -6.46 -1.53
N HIS A 49 10.37 -7.01 -2.05
CA HIS A 49 9.02 -6.45 -1.94
C HIS A 49 8.27 -6.91 -0.70
N ASN A 50 8.94 -7.58 0.23
CA ASN A 50 8.37 -8.03 1.49
C ASN A 50 7.13 -8.93 1.31
N LEU A 51 7.10 -9.76 0.26
CA LEU A 51 6.02 -10.74 0.02
C LEU A 51 6.35 -12.13 0.59
N VAL A 52 7.60 -12.36 0.97
CA VAL A 52 8.08 -13.60 1.58
C VAL A 52 8.96 -13.27 2.79
N GLN A 53 9.23 -14.26 3.64
CA GLN A 53 10.07 -14.08 4.82
C GLN A 53 11.52 -13.72 4.43
N PRO A 54 12.25 -12.91 5.22
CA PRO A 54 13.65 -12.56 4.94
C PRO A 54 14.60 -13.77 4.91
N CYS A 55 14.25 -14.88 5.57
CA CYS A 55 15.01 -16.12 5.50
C CYS A 55 14.81 -16.91 4.19
N SER A 56 13.91 -16.49 3.30
CA SER A 56 13.58 -17.23 2.08
C SER A 56 14.75 -17.35 1.09
N VAL A 57 15.67 -16.39 1.13
CA VAL A 57 16.89 -16.36 0.32
C VAL A 57 18.08 -16.10 1.22
N GLU A 58 19.12 -16.90 1.07
CA GLU A 58 20.36 -16.78 1.82
C GLU A 58 21.55 -16.59 0.88
N VAL A 59 22.65 -16.08 1.44
CA VAL A 59 23.91 -15.95 0.74
C VAL A 59 24.76 -17.19 1.03
N SER A 60 25.26 -17.85 -0.01
CA SER A 60 26.10 -19.03 0.12
C SER A 60 27.31 -18.77 1.02
N SER A 61 27.60 -19.70 1.92
CA SER A 61 28.83 -19.68 2.73
C SER A 61 30.07 -19.95 1.88
N ALA A 62 29.94 -20.75 0.82
CA ALA A 62 30.98 -21.03 -0.16
C ALA A 62 31.12 -19.89 -1.19
N ILE A 63 32.37 -19.66 -1.61
CA ILE A 63 32.69 -18.79 -2.75
C ILE A 63 32.48 -19.61 -4.02
N GLY A 64 31.57 -19.16 -4.89
CA GLY A 64 31.28 -19.85 -6.15
C GLY A 64 32.44 -19.75 -7.15
N ALA A 65 32.34 -20.47 -8.27
CA ALA A 65 33.37 -20.53 -9.31
C ALA A 65 33.78 -19.15 -9.90
N LYS A 66 32.93 -18.13 -9.72
CA LYS A 66 33.18 -16.75 -10.16
C LYS A 66 33.84 -15.86 -9.08
N GLY A 67 34.26 -16.43 -7.95
CA GLY A 67 34.89 -15.68 -6.86
C GLY A 67 33.94 -14.81 -6.04
N ILE A 68 32.62 -14.99 -6.20
CA ILE A 68 31.57 -14.21 -5.52
C ILE A 68 30.64 -15.18 -4.80
N LYS A 69 30.11 -14.78 -3.64
CA LYS A 69 29.04 -15.52 -2.96
C LYS A 69 27.74 -15.42 -3.77
N SER A 70 27.09 -16.54 -4.01
CA SER A 70 25.82 -16.58 -4.74
C SER A 70 24.64 -16.60 -3.77
N PHE A 71 23.51 -16.05 -4.20
CA PHE A 71 22.25 -16.26 -3.49
C PHE A 71 21.78 -17.71 -3.72
N GLN A 72 21.09 -18.27 -2.73
CA GLN A 72 20.49 -19.60 -2.76
C GLN A 72 19.16 -19.61 -2.01
N PHE A 73 18.35 -20.65 -2.19
CA PHE A 73 17.18 -20.85 -1.33
C PHE A 73 17.62 -21.01 0.13
N GLY A 74 16.97 -20.28 1.04
CA GLY A 74 17.09 -20.46 2.48
C GLY A 74 15.94 -21.30 3.01
N GLU A 75 15.01 -20.64 3.71
CA GLU A 75 13.74 -21.20 4.19
C GLU A 75 12.54 -20.52 3.47
N PRO A 76 12.27 -20.84 2.19
CA PRO A 76 11.24 -20.16 1.40
C PRO A 76 9.88 -20.25 2.05
N THR A 77 9.39 -19.12 2.55
CA THR A 77 8.14 -19.05 3.31
C THR A 77 7.40 -17.77 2.93
N ILE A 78 6.17 -17.90 2.46
CA ILE A 78 5.33 -16.73 2.16
C ILE A 78 4.95 -16.03 3.47
N ASN A 79 4.93 -14.69 3.47
CA ASN A 79 4.52 -13.91 4.63
C ASN A 79 3.09 -13.36 4.46
N GLN A 80 2.59 -12.64 5.46
CA GLN A 80 1.24 -12.06 5.44
C GLN A 80 0.99 -11.16 4.23
N ASN A 81 1.97 -10.37 3.78
CA ASN A 81 1.79 -9.50 2.62
C ASN A 81 1.73 -10.30 1.31
N GLY A 82 2.49 -11.41 1.22
CA GLY A 82 2.38 -12.33 0.09
C GLY A 82 1.01 -13.02 0.03
N ILE A 83 0.47 -13.40 1.18
CA ILE A 83 -0.89 -13.97 1.26
C ILE A 83 -1.95 -12.92 0.89
N ASP A 84 -1.87 -11.71 1.45
CA ASP A 84 -2.75 -10.60 1.12
C ASP A 84 -2.65 -10.23 -0.38
N PHE A 85 -1.45 -10.30 -0.96
CA PHE A 85 -1.22 -10.08 -2.39
C PHE A 85 -1.90 -11.15 -3.26
N LEU A 86 -1.85 -12.42 -2.87
CA LEU A 86 -2.52 -13.51 -3.60
C LEU A 86 -4.05 -13.46 -3.50
N ALA A 87 -4.59 -12.89 -2.41
CA ALA A 87 -6.04 -12.75 -2.22
C ALA A 87 -6.66 -11.71 -3.17
N ASP A 88 -5.86 -10.78 -3.69
CA ASP A 88 -6.27 -9.72 -4.62
C ASP A 88 -7.43 -8.83 -4.12
N ASP A 89 -7.65 -8.81 -2.80
CA ASP A 89 -8.69 -8.03 -2.11
C ASP A 89 -8.10 -6.97 -1.16
N GLY A 90 -6.76 -6.82 -1.15
CA GLY A 90 -6.03 -5.94 -0.23
C GLY A 90 -5.84 -6.54 1.17
N GLY A 91 -6.40 -7.72 1.43
CA GLY A 91 -6.22 -8.54 2.62
C GLY A 91 -6.47 -7.85 3.96
N LEU A 92 -5.87 -8.42 5.01
CA LEU A 92 -5.97 -7.85 6.37
C LEU A 92 -5.32 -6.47 6.46
N SER A 93 -4.36 -6.18 5.58
CA SER A 93 -3.74 -4.86 5.46
C SER A 93 -4.74 -3.75 5.12
N ALA A 94 -5.77 -4.03 4.32
CA ALA A 94 -6.83 -3.06 4.02
C ALA A 94 -7.71 -2.74 5.25
N ILE A 95 -7.89 -3.70 6.15
CA ILE A 95 -8.70 -3.56 7.36
C ILE A 95 -7.89 -2.91 8.49
N LEU A 96 -6.61 -3.29 8.62
CA LEU A 96 -5.74 -2.85 9.71
C LEU A 96 -4.96 -1.57 9.39
N GLY A 97 -4.80 -1.23 8.11
CA GLY A 97 -4.09 -0.05 7.60
C GLY A 97 -4.88 1.25 7.70
N VAL A 98 -5.72 1.43 8.73
CA VAL A 98 -6.49 2.66 8.92
C VAL A 98 -5.53 3.81 9.22
N VAL A 99 -5.35 4.71 8.23
CA VAL A 99 -4.62 5.96 8.42
C VAL A 99 -5.54 6.96 9.13
N THR A 100 -5.27 7.25 10.39
CA THR A 100 -5.97 8.33 11.10
C THR A 100 -5.34 9.67 10.71
N ILE A 101 -6.00 10.40 9.83
CA ILE A 101 -5.62 11.79 9.52
C ILE A 101 -6.20 12.69 10.62
N LYS A 102 -5.32 13.31 11.41
CA LYS A 102 -5.70 14.34 12.39
C LYS A 102 -5.52 15.71 11.75
N ILE A 103 -6.62 16.43 11.59
CA ILE A 103 -6.59 17.81 11.13
C ILE A 103 -6.75 18.70 12.36
N ASP A 104 -5.80 19.61 12.58
CA ASP A 104 -5.96 20.62 13.61
C ASP A 104 -7.12 21.57 13.23
N PRO A 105 -8.05 21.89 14.15
CA PRO A 105 -9.19 22.75 13.84
C PRO A 105 -8.83 24.15 13.33
N GLU A 106 -7.70 24.74 13.73
CA GLU A 106 -7.27 26.03 13.17
C GLU A 106 -6.85 25.86 11.69
N GLN A 107 -6.13 24.78 11.38
CA GLN A 107 -5.81 24.42 10.00
C GLN A 107 -7.07 24.13 9.18
N TYR A 108 -8.04 23.40 9.77
CA TYR A 108 -9.32 23.12 9.12
C TYR A 108 -10.09 24.41 8.81
N ARG A 109 -10.15 25.35 9.76
CA ARG A 109 -10.76 26.68 9.52
C ARG A 109 -10.08 27.39 8.36
N GLN A 110 -8.75 27.39 8.31
CA GLN A 110 -8.03 28.07 7.26
C GLN A 110 -8.32 27.47 5.88
N ILE A 111 -8.40 26.14 5.79
CA ILE A 111 -8.81 25.43 4.56
C ILE A 111 -10.21 25.89 4.13
N LEU A 112 -11.17 25.94 5.05
CA LEU A 112 -12.54 26.39 4.75
C LEU A 112 -12.57 27.84 4.25
N ILE A 113 -11.83 28.74 4.89
CA ILE A 113 -11.73 30.16 4.48
C ILE A 113 -11.18 30.25 3.06
N THR A 114 -10.10 29.54 2.75
CA THR A 114 -9.51 29.51 1.40
C THR A 114 -10.53 29.01 0.38
N ARG A 115 -11.27 27.94 0.67
CA ARG A 115 -12.30 27.41 -0.24
C ARG A 115 -13.46 28.38 -0.46
N VAL A 116 -13.89 29.11 0.57
CA VAL A 116 -14.90 30.17 0.43
C VAL A 116 -14.38 31.30 -0.46
N GLN A 117 -13.13 31.71 -0.30
CA GLN A 117 -12.52 32.75 -1.11
C GLN A 117 -12.38 32.35 -2.59
N GLU A 118 -12.04 31.10 -2.86
CA GLU A 118 -11.92 30.51 -4.21
C GLU A 118 -13.27 30.19 -4.87
N SER A 119 -14.36 30.15 -4.10
CA SER A 119 -15.69 29.81 -4.63
C SER A 119 -16.24 30.85 -5.62
N ASN A 120 -17.27 30.49 -6.38
CA ASN A 120 -17.97 31.42 -7.27
C ASN A 120 -19.08 32.23 -6.57
N LEU A 121 -19.06 32.32 -5.24
CA LEU A 121 -20.06 33.07 -4.48
C LEU A 121 -19.95 34.59 -4.72
N PRO A 122 -21.06 35.35 -4.65
CA PRO A 122 -21.02 36.81 -4.61
C PRO A 122 -20.12 37.34 -3.50
N ILE A 123 -19.45 38.48 -3.74
CA ILE A 123 -18.46 39.08 -2.82
C ILE A 123 -19.04 39.28 -1.40
N GLU A 124 -20.25 39.82 -1.30
CA GLU A 124 -20.98 40.00 -0.05
C GLU A 124 -21.11 38.68 0.75
N GLN A 125 -21.49 37.60 0.07
CA GLN A 125 -21.68 36.29 0.70
C GLN A 125 -20.35 35.66 1.11
N LYS A 126 -19.28 35.87 0.34
CA LYS A 126 -17.92 35.45 0.72
C LYS A 126 -17.47 36.12 2.01
N HIS A 127 -17.64 37.44 2.11
CA HIS A 127 -17.27 38.19 3.32
C HIS A 127 -18.04 37.71 4.54
N GLN A 128 -19.36 37.51 4.40
CA GLN A 128 -20.19 36.98 5.48
C GLN A 128 -19.73 35.58 5.92
N ALA A 129 -19.49 34.67 4.97
CA ALA A 129 -19.06 33.31 5.26
C ALA A 129 -17.69 33.26 5.95
N VAL A 130 -16.73 34.07 5.50
CA VAL A 130 -15.40 34.16 6.16
C VAL A 130 -15.53 34.71 7.58
N ALA A 131 -16.35 35.75 7.80
CA ALA A 131 -16.56 36.32 9.14
C ALA A 131 -17.19 35.30 10.11
N VAL A 132 -18.15 34.49 9.62
CA VAL A 132 -18.71 33.40 10.42
C VAL A 132 -17.62 32.38 10.77
N LEU A 133 -16.87 31.88 9.79
CA LEU A 133 -15.81 30.89 10.04
C LEU A 133 -14.75 31.38 11.05
N GLN A 134 -14.36 32.66 10.98
CA GLN A 134 -13.41 33.29 11.91
C GLN A 134 -13.95 33.44 13.33
N SER A 135 -15.26 33.60 13.50
CA SER A 135 -15.88 33.78 14.82
C SER A 135 -16.25 32.47 15.51
N LEU A 136 -16.19 31.33 14.81
CA LEU A 136 -16.49 30.02 15.40
C LEU A 136 -15.41 29.58 16.39
N SER A 137 -15.86 29.08 17.55
CA SER A 137 -15.01 28.42 18.54
C SER A 137 -14.39 27.14 17.98
N TYR A 138 -13.32 26.69 18.64
CA TYR A 138 -12.62 25.44 18.31
C TYR A 138 -13.57 24.23 18.28
N GLU A 139 -14.48 24.14 19.25
CA GLU A 139 -15.47 23.06 19.35
C GLU A 139 -16.50 23.11 18.21
N ASN A 140 -16.95 24.32 17.84
CA ASN A 140 -17.88 24.49 16.73
C ASN A 140 -17.25 24.17 15.37
N ILE A 141 -15.96 24.49 15.16
CA ILE A 141 -15.22 24.10 13.95
C ILE A 141 -15.09 22.58 13.85
N LYS A 142 -14.84 21.90 14.97
CA LYS A 142 -14.82 20.43 15.03
C LYS A 142 -16.20 19.84 14.69
N HIS A 143 -17.29 20.39 15.22
CA HIS A 143 -18.63 19.94 14.85
C HIS A 143 -18.97 20.20 13.38
N LEU A 144 -18.45 21.30 12.82
CA LEU A 144 -18.60 21.62 11.41
C LEU A 144 -18.01 20.52 10.52
N SER A 145 -16.87 19.93 10.90
CA SER A 145 -16.22 18.90 10.07
C SER A 145 -17.10 17.66 9.89
N THR A 146 -17.79 17.21 10.94
CA THR A 146 -18.77 16.12 10.84
C THR A 146 -19.91 16.49 9.90
N LYS A 147 -20.47 17.69 10.03
CA LYS A 147 -21.57 18.17 9.17
C LYS A 147 -21.16 18.29 7.70
N PHE A 148 -19.92 18.68 7.42
CA PHE A 148 -19.40 18.73 6.06
C PHE A 148 -19.27 17.33 5.45
N VAL A 149 -18.85 16.34 6.23
CA VAL A 149 -18.80 14.94 5.76
C VAL A 149 -20.20 14.43 5.47
N ASP A 150 -21.16 14.67 6.37
CA ASP A 150 -22.57 14.28 6.16
C ASP A 150 -23.14 14.90 4.88
N LEU A 151 -23.00 16.22 4.70
CA LEU A 151 -23.48 16.93 3.51
C LEU A 151 -22.75 16.51 2.24
N GLY A 152 -21.46 16.20 2.33
CA GLY A 152 -20.69 15.64 1.22
C GLY A 152 -21.27 14.29 0.78
N TRP A 153 -21.56 13.41 1.73
CA TRP A 153 -22.18 12.12 1.49
C TRP A 153 -23.55 12.25 0.83
N ASP A 154 -24.38 13.18 1.31
CA ASP A 154 -25.69 13.48 0.73
C ASP A 154 -25.60 14.03 -0.71
N ASN A 155 -24.44 14.56 -1.11
CA ASN A 155 -24.14 15.07 -2.45
C ASN A 155 -23.17 14.15 -3.25
N LEU A 156 -23.13 12.86 -2.90
CA LEU A 156 -22.23 11.84 -3.45
C LEU A 156 -22.09 11.83 -4.98
N GLY A 157 -23.16 12.10 -5.72
CA GLY A 157 -23.12 12.12 -7.20
C GLY A 157 -22.07 13.10 -7.77
N SER A 158 -21.93 14.26 -7.15
CA SER A 158 -20.92 15.26 -7.52
C SER A 158 -19.51 14.86 -7.05
N LEU A 159 -19.40 14.16 -5.91
CA LEU A 159 -18.13 13.66 -5.40
C LEU A 159 -17.56 12.52 -6.25
N MET A 160 -18.41 11.61 -6.72
CA MET A 160 -17.99 10.48 -7.57
C MET A 160 -17.33 10.95 -8.86
N HIS A 161 -17.85 12.02 -9.48
CA HIS A 161 -17.24 12.63 -10.66
C HIS A 161 -15.85 13.24 -10.34
N LEU A 162 -15.63 13.73 -9.11
CA LEU A 162 -14.34 14.26 -8.70
C LEU A 162 -13.32 13.13 -8.47
N ILE A 163 -13.75 12.05 -7.81
CA ILE A 163 -12.91 10.87 -7.49
C ILE A 163 -12.45 10.17 -8.77
N GLN A 164 -13.32 10.04 -9.77
CA GLN A 164 -13.00 9.41 -11.06
C GLN A 164 -11.99 10.21 -11.91
N ASN A 165 -11.78 11.48 -11.59
CA ASN A 165 -10.89 12.39 -12.34
C ASN A 165 -9.59 12.71 -11.59
N ILE A 166 -9.31 12.05 -10.46
CA ILE A 166 -8.01 12.16 -9.80
C ILE A 166 -6.99 11.40 -10.68
N PRO A 167 -5.93 12.07 -11.19
CA PRO A 167 -4.90 11.36 -11.94
C PRO A 167 -4.20 10.36 -11.02
N THR A 168 -4.20 9.09 -11.44
CA THR A 168 -3.42 8.00 -10.82
C THR A 168 -1.93 8.16 -11.04
#